data_AF-A0A0K1E6R6-F1
#
_entry.id   AF-A0A0K1E6R6-F1
#
_cell.length_a   1.000
_cell.length_b   1.000
_cell.length_c   1.000
_cell.angle_alpha   90.00
_cell.angle_beta   90.00
_cell.angle_gamma   90.00
#
_symmetry.space_group_name_H-M   'P 1'
#
loop_
_entity.id
_entity.type
_entity.pdbx_description
1 polymer ?
#
loop_
_entity_poly.entity_id
_entity_poly.type
_entity_poly.pdbx_seq_one_letter_code
_entity_poly.pdbx_strand_id
1 'polypeptide(L)'
;MGAMAADSFSCPRCGAPVDASARHCSYCAAPIAVVRCAGCFHLSSIQAVHCAGCGLELGLEPIARAGQLPCPDCQQPLSVIEENVGTLHDCSLCGGQFVEHALLRELIQRRELSHVPGGTPSLRRSSLEPVRYRPCPACAQLMNRKNFGESSGVIVDTCRTHGTWFDQGELPRVLGFIAAGGLARARQRQAEERARALKAEISLRVGSLRALNSDASRLAPRVDLPLFDDILSYFLDLLPRSR
;
A
#
# COMPACT_ATOMS: atom_id res chain seq x y z
N MET A 1 24.84 -15.09 -10.80
CA MET A 1 23.48 -14.77 -11.27
C MET A 1 22.69 -16.08 -11.32
N GLY A 2 22.03 -16.45 -10.23
CA GLY A 2 21.09 -17.57 -10.21
C GLY A 2 19.68 -17.01 -10.14
N ALA A 3 18.91 -17.16 -11.20
CA ALA A 3 17.46 -17.01 -11.12
C ALA A 3 16.97 -18.04 -10.08
N MET A 4 16.54 -17.56 -8.92
CA MET A 4 15.85 -18.39 -7.94
C MET A 4 14.61 -18.93 -8.64
N ALA A 5 14.58 -20.23 -8.86
CA ALA A 5 13.47 -20.92 -9.49
C ALA A 5 12.19 -20.52 -8.77
N ALA A 6 11.19 -20.03 -9.51
CA ALA A 6 9.84 -20.04 -9.01
C ALA A 6 9.54 -21.48 -8.58
N ASP A 7 8.96 -21.67 -7.39
CA ASP A 7 8.56 -22.99 -6.94
C ASP A 7 7.73 -23.63 -8.07
N SER A 8 8.28 -24.66 -8.69
CA SER A 8 7.67 -25.32 -9.84
C SER A 8 7.30 -26.73 -9.44
N PHE A 9 6.08 -27.14 -9.75
CA PHE A 9 5.60 -28.48 -9.47
C PHE A 9 5.00 -29.12 -10.72
N SER A 10 4.77 -30.43 -10.67
CA SER A 10 4.20 -31.15 -11.80
C SER A 10 2.68 -31.00 -11.83
N CYS A 11 2.12 -30.64 -12.98
CA CYS A 11 0.67 -30.62 -13.19
C CYS A 11 0.07 -31.98 -12.81
N PRO A 12 -0.93 -32.03 -11.90
CA PRO A 12 -1.50 -33.29 -11.44
C PRO A 12 -2.25 -34.06 -12.54
N ARG A 13 -2.58 -33.40 -13.66
CA ARG A 13 -3.28 -34.01 -14.80
C ARG A 13 -2.36 -34.54 -15.88
N CYS A 14 -1.30 -33.81 -16.24
CA CYS A 14 -0.45 -34.15 -17.40
C CYS A 14 1.04 -34.29 -17.08
N GLY A 15 1.48 -34.01 -15.85
CA GLY A 15 2.87 -34.12 -15.42
C GLY A 15 3.80 -32.98 -15.89
N ALA A 16 3.33 -32.06 -16.73
CA ALA A 16 4.14 -30.94 -17.19
C ALA A 16 4.55 -30.01 -16.04
N PRO A 17 5.73 -29.35 -16.11
CA PRO A 17 6.14 -28.39 -15.09
C PRO A 17 5.22 -27.16 -15.09
N VAL A 18 4.82 -26.73 -13.91
CA VAL A 18 3.90 -25.61 -13.67
C VAL A 18 4.47 -24.70 -12.60
N ASP A 19 4.38 -23.39 -12.83
CA ASP A 19 4.72 -22.36 -11.86
C ASP A 19 3.73 -22.35 -10.68
N ALA A 20 4.20 -22.18 -9.44
CA ALA A 20 3.36 -22.18 -8.24
C ALA A 20 2.22 -21.15 -8.27
N SER A 21 2.39 -20.05 -9.01
CA SER A 21 1.37 -19.02 -9.18
C SER A 21 0.42 -19.28 -10.35
N ALA A 22 0.67 -20.29 -11.19
CA ALA A 22 -0.15 -20.54 -12.38
C ALA A 22 -1.60 -20.89 -12.00
N ARG A 23 -2.56 -20.22 -12.65
CA ARG A 23 -3.99 -20.56 -12.53
C ARG A 23 -4.35 -21.83 -13.31
N HIS A 24 -3.71 -22.02 -14.46
CA HIS A 24 -3.93 -23.14 -15.36
C HIS A 24 -2.59 -23.67 -15.87
N CYS A 25 -2.54 -24.97 -16.15
CA CYS A 25 -1.41 -25.57 -16.83
C CYS A 25 -1.33 -25.04 -18.27
N SER A 26 -0.18 -24.50 -18.67
CA SER A 26 0.05 -24.02 -20.05
C SER A 26 0.02 -25.13 -21.11
N TYR A 27 0.15 -26.39 -20.70
CA TYR A 27 0.18 -27.54 -21.61
C TYR A 27 -1.19 -28.19 -21.80
N CYS A 28 -1.89 -28.51 -20.71
CA CYS A 28 -3.16 -29.25 -20.77
C CYS A 28 -4.39 -28.44 -20.32
N ALA A 29 -4.19 -27.16 -20.01
CA ALA A 29 -5.22 -26.23 -19.52
C ALA A 29 -5.94 -26.67 -18.22
N ALA A 30 -5.47 -27.71 -17.52
CA ALA A 30 -6.02 -28.11 -16.25
C ALA A 30 -5.93 -26.95 -15.24
N PRO A 31 -6.97 -26.69 -14.44
CA PRO A 31 -6.88 -25.73 -13.36
C PRO A 31 -5.89 -26.22 -12.31
N ILE A 32 -5.08 -25.30 -11.78
CA ILE A 32 -3.97 -25.59 -10.88
C ILE A 32 -4.21 -24.98 -9.51
N ALA A 33 -4.44 -23.66 -9.47
CA ALA A 33 -4.75 -22.93 -8.25
C ALA A 33 -6.27 -22.78 -8.13
N VAL A 34 -6.88 -23.61 -7.28
CA VAL A 34 -8.33 -23.71 -7.11
C VAL A 34 -8.80 -23.52 -5.67
N VAL A 35 -7.92 -23.73 -4.67
CA VAL A 35 -8.28 -23.66 -3.25
C VAL A 35 -8.10 -22.26 -2.72
N ARG A 36 -9.18 -21.58 -2.32
CA ARG A 36 -9.11 -20.19 -1.87
C ARG A 36 -8.91 -20.04 -0.37
N CYS A 37 -7.89 -19.30 0.02
CA CYS A 37 -7.69 -18.91 1.42
C CYS A 37 -8.77 -17.92 1.89
N ALA A 38 -9.52 -18.28 2.93
CA ALA A 38 -10.49 -17.37 3.59
C ALA A 38 -9.83 -16.15 4.25
N GLY A 39 -8.53 -16.22 4.53
CA GLY A 39 -7.77 -15.10 5.06
C GLY A 39 -7.46 -14.07 3.99
N CYS A 40 -6.59 -14.41 3.04
CA CYS A 40 -5.99 -13.46 2.10
C CYS A 40 -6.52 -13.57 0.66
N PHE A 41 -7.47 -14.47 0.40
CA PHE A 41 -8.07 -14.74 -0.91
C PHE A 41 -7.10 -15.20 -2.00
N HIS A 42 -5.86 -15.54 -1.63
CA HIS A 42 -4.94 -16.25 -2.52
C HIS A 42 -5.51 -17.61 -2.90
N LEU A 43 -5.42 -17.99 -4.17
CA LEU A 43 -5.69 -19.37 -4.59
C LEU A 43 -4.41 -20.18 -4.51
N SER A 44 -4.50 -21.33 -3.86
CA SER A 44 -3.45 -22.31 -3.71
C SER A 44 -3.78 -23.58 -4.51
N SER A 45 -2.81 -24.47 -4.65
CA SER A 45 -3.03 -25.75 -5.32
C SER A 45 -4.04 -26.62 -4.56
N ILE A 46 -4.68 -27.56 -5.25
CA ILE A 46 -5.67 -28.47 -4.65
C ILE A 46 -5.12 -29.34 -3.51
N GLN A 47 -3.80 -29.52 -3.47
CA GLN A 47 -3.12 -30.32 -2.44
C GLN A 47 -2.50 -29.46 -1.33
N ALA A 48 -2.66 -28.13 -1.40
CA ALA A 48 -2.09 -27.24 -0.41
C ALA A 48 -2.81 -27.39 0.93
N VAL A 49 -2.05 -27.65 1.99
CA VAL A 49 -2.53 -27.60 3.38
C VAL A 49 -2.44 -26.17 3.94
N HIS A 50 -1.47 -25.39 3.46
CA HIS A 50 -1.25 -24.01 3.87
C HIS A 50 -1.30 -23.07 2.67
N CYS A 51 -1.82 -21.87 2.88
CA CYS A 51 -1.91 -20.85 1.86
C CYS A 51 -0.54 -20.37 1.41
N ALA A 52 -0.23 -20.47 0.12
CA ALA A 52 1.03 -19.98 -0.44
C ALA A 52 1.20 -18.43 -0.34
N GLY A 53 0.10 -17.69 -0.14
CA GLY A 53 0.12 -16.24 -0.02
C GLY A 53 0.35 -15.73 1.41
N CYS A 54 -0.26 -16.36 2.43
CA CYS A 54 -0.20 -15.87 3.82
C CYS A 54 0.17 -16.92 4.87
N GLY A 55 0.38 -18.18 4.48
CA GLY A 55 0.76 -19.27 5.38
C GLY A 55 -0.35 -19.80 6.29
N LEU A 56 -1.57 -19.25 6.23
CA LEU A 56 -2.70 -19.76 7.01
C LEU A 56 -3.08 -21.17 6.54
N GLU A 57 -3.40 -22.06 7.48
CA GLU A 57 -3.97 -23.37 7.16
C GLU A 57 -5.26 -23.21 6.34
N LEU A 58 -5.35 -23.96 5.25
CA LEU A 58 -6.48 -23.92 4.34
C LEU A 58 -7.60 -24.79 4.93
N GLY A 59 -8.75 -24.16 5.17
CA GLY A 59 -9.96 -24.80 5.69
C GLY A 59 -11.12 -24.65 4.72
N LEU A 60 -12.31 -24.33 5.24
CA LEU A 60 -13.48 -24.05 4.40
C LEU A 60 -13.21 -22.84 3.50
N GLU A 61 -13.41 -23.05 2.20
CA GLU A 61 -13.20 -22.03 1.19
C GLU A 61 -14.40 -21.08 1.09
N PRO A 62 -14.17 -19.77 0.86
CA PRO A 62 -15.24 -18.86 0.49
C PRO A 62 -15.94 -19.35 -0.78
N ILE A 63 -17.28 -19.43 -0.74
CA ILE A 63 -18.07 -19.88 -1.87
C ILE A 63 -18.16 -18.76 -2.90
N ALA A 64 -17.45 -18.92 -4.02
CA ALA A 64 -17.55 -18.02 -5.15
C ALA A 64 -18.83 -18.29 -5.96
N ARG A 65 -19.53 -17.23 -6.35
CA ARG A 65 -20.69 -17.26 -7.25
C ARG A 65 -20.32 -16.65 -8.61
N ALA A 66 -21.11 -16.94 -9.63
CA ALA A 66 -20.96 -16.26 -10.92
C ALA A 66 -21.32 -14.78 -10.78
N GLY A 67 -20.43 -13.89 -11.21
CA GLY A 67 -20.70 -12.46 -11.30
C GLY A 67 -20.84 -11.98 -12.74
N GLN A 68 -21.18 -10.70 -12.88
CA GLN A 68 -21.42 -10.06 -14.18
C GLN A 68 -20.37 -9.00 -14.54
N LEU A 69 -19.58 -8.53 -13.57
CA LEU A 69 -18.56 -7.52 -13.83
C LEU A 69 -17.43 -8.11 -14.70
N PRO A 70 -16.99 -7.41 -15.76
CA PRO A 70 -15.92 -7.89 -16.61
C PRO A 70 -14.54 -7.64 -16.00
N CYS A 71 -13.62 -8.59 -16.17
CA CYS A 71 -12.21 -8.37 -15.91
C CYS A 71 -11.66 -7.30 -16.88
N PRO A 72 -10.95 -6.25 -16.43
CA PRO A 72 -10.42 -5.22 -17.30
C PRO A 72 -9.33 -5.74 -18.26
N ASP A 73 -8.60 -6.80 -17.87
CA ASP A 73 -7.53 -7.37 -18.67
C ASP A 73 -8.03 -8.53 -19.57
N CYS A 74 -8.92 -9.39 -19.05
CA CYS A 74 -9.37 -10.60 -19.74
C CYS A 74 -10.76 -10.50 -20.39
N GLN A 75 -11.55 -9.49 -20.02
CA GLN A 75 -12.96 -9.31 -20.42
C GLN A 75 -13.90 -10.46 -20.03
N GLN A 76 -13.43 -11.42 -19.21
CA GLN A 76 -14.23 -12.52 -18.68
C GLN A 76 -15.04 -12.07 -17.45
N PRO A 77 -16.23 -12.64 -17.22
CA PRO A 77 -17.00 -12.35 -16.01
C PRO A 77 -16.23 -12.75 -14.75
N LEU A 78 -16.15 -11.84 -13.81
CA LEU A 78 -15.52 -12.07 -12.51
C LEU A 78 -16.44 -12.91 -11.63
N SER A 79 -15.86 -13.88 -10.93
CA SER A 79 -16.56 -14.56 -9.83
C SER A 79 -16.71 -13.62 -8.64
N VAL A 80 -17.73 -13.84 -7.81
CA VAL A 80 -18.15 -12.95 -6.71
C VAL A 80 -18.06 -13.72 -5.40
N ILE A 81 -17.41 -13.12 -4.42
CA ILE A 81 -17.39 -13.57 -3.03
C ILE A 81 -18.01 -12.46 -2.20
N GLU A 82 -19.19 -12.74 -1.65
CA GLU A 82 -19.93 -11.81 -0.79
C GLU A 82 -19.44 -11.95 0.65
N GLU A 83 -18.98 -10.84 1.21
CA GLU A 83 -18.65 -10.70 2.63
C GLU A 83 -19.64 -9.74 3.28
N ASN A 84 -19.71 -9.74 4.62
CA ASN A 84 -20.71 -8.98 5.37
C ASN A 84 -20.79 -7.48 5.03
N VAL A 85 -19.69 -6.88 4.57
CA VAL A 85 -19.55 -5.43 4.35
C VAL A 85 -19.25 -5.06 2.91
N GLY A 86 -19.21 -6.02 1.98
CA GLY A 86 -18.92 -5.76 0.58
C GLY A 86 -18.45 -6.99 -0.17
N THR A 87 -18.02 -6.78 -1.41
CA THR A 87 -17.76 -7.87 -2.35
C THR A 87 -16.31 -7.92 -2.80
N LEU A 88 -15.78 -9.13 -2.96
CA LEU A 88 -14.56 -9.40 -3.70
C LEU A 88 -14.92 -10.06 -5.02
N HIS A 89 -14.39 -9.51 -6.11
CA HIS A 89 -14.52 -10.10 -7.44
C HIS A 89 -13.18 -10.68 -7.88
N ASP A 90 -13.16 -11.94 -8.33
CA ASP A 90 -11.95 -12.66 -8.70
C ASP A 90 -12.03 -13.19 -10.14
N CYS A 91 -10.99 -12.90 -10.93
CA CYS A 91 -10.84 -13.45 -12.27
C CYS A 91 -10.20 -14.83 -12.20
N SER A 92 -10.93 -15.86 -12.65
CA SER A 92 -10.41 -17.23 -12.74
C SER A 92 -9.27 -17.39 -13.75
N LEU A 93 -9.19 -16.52 -14.76
CA LEU A 93 -8.19 -16.61 -15.82
C LEU A 93 -6.85 -15.97 -15.42
N CYS A 94 -6.80 -14.66 -15.19
CA CYS A 94 -5.55 -13.96 -14.83
C CYS A 94 -5.28 -13.92 -13.32
N GLY A 95 -6.26 -14.22 -12.48
CA GLY A 95 -6.11 -14.14 -11.02
C GLY A 95 -6.13 -12.72 -10.45
N GLY A 96 -6.44 -11.70 -11.25
CA GLY A 96 -6.69 -10.34 -10.77
C GLY A 96 -7.97 -10.24 -9.96
N GLN A 97 -7.98 -9.31 -9.00
CA GLN A 97 -9.02 -9.18 -7.98
C GLN A 97 -9.51 -7.73 -7.88
N PHE A 98 -10.82 -7.53 -7.93
CA PHE A 98 -11.45 -6.23 -7.63
C PHE A 98 -12.10 -6.30 -6.25
N VAL A 99 -11.64 -5.46 -5.33
CA VAL A 99 -12.15 -5.42 -3.95
C VAL A 99 -12.88 -4.11 -3.74
N GLU A 100 -14.15 -4.19 -3.33
CA GLU A 100 -14.93 -3.00 -2.99
C GLU A 100 -14.33 -2.25 -1.80
N HIS A 101 -14.51 -0.93 -1.76
CA HIS A 101 -13.88 -0.09 -0.72
C HIS A 101 -14.22 -0.49 0.71
N ALA A 102 -15.48 -0.87 0.95
CA ALA A 102 -15.95 -1.25 2.27
C ALA A 102 -15.29 -2.56 2.73
N LEU A 103 -15.23 -3.57 1.87
CA LEU A 103 -14.52 -4.81 2.14
C LEU A 103 -13.01 -4.58 2.31
N LEU A 104 -12.37 -3.81 1.43
CA LEU A 104 -10.93 -3.55 1.52
C LEU A 104 -10.56 -2.90 2.87
N ARG A 105 -11.37 -1.94 3.34
CA ARG A 105 -11.18 -1.28 4.64
C ARG A 105 -11.24 -2.28 5.79
N GLU A 106 -12.24 -3.16 5.78
CA GLU A 106 -12.41 -4.21 6.78
C GLU A 106 -11.24 -5.19 6.78
N LEU A 107 -10.77 -5.64 5.60
CA LEU A 107 -9.62 -6.53 5.50
C LEU A 107 -8.34 -5.89 6.05
N ILE A 108 -8.12 -4.59 5.77
CA ILE A 108 -6.99 -3.83 6.33
C ILE A 108 -7.10 -3.79 7.86
N GLN A 109 -8.26 -3.41 8.39
CA GLN A 109 -8.48 -3.28 9.83
C GLN A 109 -8.28 -4.62 10.57
N ARG A 110 -8.86 -5.71 10.05
CA ARG A 110 -8.64 -7.06 10.60
C ARG A 110 -7.15 -7.40 10.66
N ARG A 111 -6.37 -7.05 9.63
CA ARG A 111 -4.93 -7.32 9.57
C ARG A 111 -4.08 -6.44 10.48
N GLU A 112 -4.47 -5.18 10.68
CA GLU A 112 -3.80 -4.32 11.65
C GLU A 112 -3.97 -4.86 13.08
N LEU A 113 -5.15 -5.43 13.40
CA LEU A 113 -5.41 -6.05 14.71
C LEU A 113 -4.67 -7.39 14.91
N SER A 114 -4.53 -8.19 13.85
CA SER A 114 -3.78 -9.46 13.88
C SER A 114 -2.26 -9.29 13.68
N HIS A 115 -1.70 -8.15 14.11
CA HIS A 115 -0.27 -7.87 13.95
C HIS A 115 0.58 -8.98 14.55
N VAL A 116 1.56 -9.47 13.78
CA VAL A 116 2.54 -10.46 14.25
C VAL A 116 3.83 -9.72 14.65
N PRO A 117 4.17 -9.63 15.94
CA PRO A 117 5.41 -9.00 16.39
C PRO A 117 6.64 -9.70 15.80
N GLY A 118 7.63 -8.92 15.37
CA GLY A 118 8.87 -9.45 14.78
C GLY A 118 8.80 -9.75 13.28
N GLY A 119 7.64 -9.57 12.64
CA GLY A 119 7.54 -9.58 11.18
C GLY A 119 8.44 -8.51 10.55
N THR A 120 9.21 -8.89 9.54
CA THR A 120 9.89 -7.93 8.67
C THR A 120 9.00 -7.65 7.47
N PRO A 121 8.40 -6.45 7.34
CA PRO A 121 7.63 -6.09 6.16
C PRO A 121 8.61 -5.94 4.99
N SER A 122 8.78 -7.03 4.25
CA SER A 122 9.55 -7.07 3.02
C SER A 122 8.59 -7.27 1.87
N LEU A 123 8.50 -6.26 1.01
CA LEU A 123 7.83 -6.38 -0.28
C LEU A 123 8.90 -6.19 -1.35
N ARG A 124 9.09 -7.21 -2.19
CA ARG A 124 9.84 -7.01 -3.44
C ARG A 124 9.04 -6.02 -4.29
N ARG A 125 9.65 -4.97 -4.83
CA ARG A 125 8.95 -4.08 -5.76
C ARG A 125 8.36 -4.93 -6.89
N SER A 126 7.10 -4.70 -7.25
CA SER A 126 6.56 -5.22 -8.51
C SER A 126 7.49 -4.76 -9.64
N SER A 127 7.83 -5.64 -10.57
CA SER A 127 8.55 -5.24 -11.78
C SER A 127 7.77 -4.10 -12.46
N LEU A 128 8.50 -3.10 -12.96
CA LEU A 128 7.90 -1.98 -13.68
C LEU A 128 7.43 -2.49 -15.05
N GLU A 129 6.27 -3.14 -15.08
CA GLU A 129 5.57 -3.43 -16.33
C GLU A 129 5.16 -2.12 -17.03
N PRO A 130 4.99 -2.15 -18.36
CA PRO A 130 4.48 -1.00 -19.10
C PRO A 130 3.19 -0.48 -18.46
N VAL A 131 3.10 0.84 -18.25
CA VAL A 131 1.93 1.46 -17.62
C VAL A 131 0.69 1.22 -18.49
N ARG A 132 -0.25 0.43 -17.97
CA ARG A 132 -1.57 0.21 -18.57
C ARG A 132 -2.63 0.80 -17.65
N TYR A 133 -3.40 1.76 -18.16
CA TYR A 133 -4.55 2.31 -17.44
C TYR A 133 -5.73 1.37 -17.61
N ARG A 134 -6.35 0.98 -16.48
CA ARG A 134 -7.47 0.03 -16.46
C ARG A 134 -8.80 0.75 -16.20
N PRO A 135 -9.88 0.44 -16.94
CA PRO A 135 -11.22 0.90 -16.59
C PRO A 135 -11.75 0.17 -15.35
N CYS A 136 -12.55 0.84 -14.55
CA CYS A 136 -13.23 0.23 -13.42
C CYS A 136 -14.27 -0.80 -13.91
N PRO A 137 -14.27 -2.04 -13.40
CA PRO A 137 -15.26 -3.06 -13.79
C PRO A 137 -16.72 -2.65 -13.57
N ALA A 138 -16.98 -1.76 -12.59
CA ALA A 138 -18.33 -1.34 -12.22
C ALA A 138 -18.84 -0.11 -12.99
N CYS A 139 -17.98 0.86 -13.33
CA CYS A 139 -18.42 2.12 -13.97
C CYS A 139 -17.64 2.52 -15.23
N ALA A 140 -16.71 1.69 -15.68
CA ALA A 140 -15.83 1.91 -16.83
C ALA A 140 -14.91 3.15 -16.77
N GLN A 141 -14.99 3.99 -15.73
CA GLN A 141 -14.06 5.11 -15.56
C GLN A 141 -12.64 4.62 -15.32
N LEU A 142 -11.64 5.32 -15.88
CA LEU A 142 -10.23 4.99 -15.68
C LEU A 142 -9.86 5.06 -14.20
N MET A 143 -9.22 4.00 -13.72
CA MET A 143 -8.75 3.91 -12.35
C MET A 143 -7.41 4.64 -12.17
N ASN A 144 -7.19 5.18 -10.98
CA ASN A 144 -5.96 5.86 -10.63
C ASN A 144 -4.92 4.87 -10.11
N ARG A 145 -3.79 4.77 -10.82
CA ARG A 145 -2.66 3.91 -10.48
C ARG A 145 -1.80 4.54 -9.39
N LYS A 146 -1.66 3.88 -8.24
CA LYS A 146 -0.89 4.39 -7.10
C LYS A 146 -0.18 3.29 -6.34
N ASN A 147 0.92 3.65 -5.66
CA ASN A 147 1.55 2.76 -4.69
C ASN A 147 0.66 2.62 -3.45
N PHE A 148 0.29 1.39 -3.10
CA PHE A 148 -0.54 1.14 -1.93
C PHE A 148 0.18 1.60 -0.65
N GLY A 149 -0.47 2.41 0.18
CA GLY A 149 0.13 2.96 1.41
C GLY A 149 1.39 3.79 1.18
N GLU A 150 1.58 4.34 -0.03
CA GLU A 150 2.69 5.21 -0.47
C GLU A 150 4.10 4.59 -0.45
N SER A 151 4.34 3.55 0.36
CA SER A 151 5.64 2.91 0.50
C SER A 151 5.60 1.37 0.46
N SER A 152 4.48 0.73 0.14
CA SER A 152 4.43 -0.74 0.09
C SER A 152 5.22 -1.30 -1.10
N GLY A 153 5.28 -0.56 -2.21
CA GLY A 153 5.89 -1.04 -3.46
C GLY A 153 4.98 -1.98 -4.26
N VAL A 154 3.70 -2.11 -3.86
CA VAL A 154 2.63 -2.75 -4.63
C VAL A 154 1.85 -1.64 -5.33
N ILE A 155 1.66 -1.77 -6.64
CA ILE A 155 1.00 -0.76 -7.46
C ILE A 155 -0.43 -1.21 -7.75
N VAL A 156 -1.40 -0.48 -7.22
CA VAL A 156 -2.82 -0.81 -7.36
C VAL A 156 -3.53 0.22 -8.21
N ASP A 157 -4.61 -0.19 -8.88
CA ASP A 157 -5.47 0.70 -9.65
C ASP A 157 -6.78 0.94 -8.88
N THR A 158 -7.05 2.18 -8.46
CA THR A 158 -8.20 2.51 -7.62
C THR A 158 -9.25 3.33 -8.36
N CYS A 159 -10.49 2.83 -8.38
CA CYS A 159 -11.66 3.65 -8.69
C CYS A 159 -12.06 4.46 -7.45
N ARG A 160 -12.35 5.75 -7.59
CA ARG A 160 -12.76 6.60 -6.47
C ARG A 160 -14.03 6.10 -5.77
N THR A 161 -14.98 5.54 -6.51
CA THR A 161 -16.33 5.23 -6.02
C THR A 161 -16.51 3.77 -5.62
N HIS A 162 -15.98 2.82 -6.40
CA HIS A 162 -16.38 1.41 -6.28
C HIS A 162 -15.36 0.55 -5.51
N GLY A 163 -14.08 0.61 -5.88
CA GLY A 163 -13.11 -0.29 -5.29
C GLY A 163 -11.71 -0.16 -5.88
N THR A 164 -10.87 -1.14 -5.55
CA THR A 164 -9.47 -1.22 -5.96
C THR A 164 -9.20 -2.54 -6.65
N TRP A 165 -8.51 -2.47 -7.78
CA TRP A 165 -7.99 -3.61 -8.52
C TRP A 165 -6.59 -3.98 -8.02
N PHE A 166 -6.38 -5.28 -7.84
CA PHE A 166 -5.13 -5.91 -7.48
C PHE A 166 -4.77 -6.93 -8.54
N ASP A 167 -3.53 -6.90 -9.02
CA ASP A 167 -3.04 -7.94 -9.90
C ASP A 167 -2.82 -9.25 -9.14
N GLN A 168 -2.51 -10.30 -9.91
CA GLN A 168 -2.35 -11.63 -9.34
C GLN A 168 -1.34 -11.63 -8.18
N GLY A 169 -1.81 -12.04 -7.00
CA GLY A 169 -0.99 -12.12 -5.79
C GLY A 169 -0.71 -10.80 -5.08
N GLU A 170 -1.18 -9.65 -5.59
CA GLU A 170 -0.93 -8.35 -4.95
C GLU A 170 -1.74 -8.15 -3.67
N LEU A 171 -3.01 -8.56 -3.63
CA LEU A 171 -3.84 -8.45 -2.43
C LEU A 171 -3.24 -9.21 -1.23
N PRO A 172 -2.87 -10.50 -1.35
CA PRO A 172 -2.17 -11.22 -0.28
C PRO A 172 -0.90 -10.53 0.19
N ARG A 173 -0.11 -9.97 -0.73
CA ARG A 173 1.11 -9.24 -0.41
C ARG A 173 0.84 -7.98 0.39
N VAL A 174 -0.18 -7.19 0.01
CA VAL A 174 -0.61 -6.01 0.75
C VAL A 174 -1.07 -6.39 2.16
N LEU A 175 -1.90 -7.43 2.29
CA LEU A 175 -2.38 -7.90 3.60
C LEU A 175 -1.23 -8.42 4.48
N GLY A 176 -0.25 -9.12 3.90
CA GLY A 176 0.97 -9.56 4.60
C GLY A 176 1.84 -8.40 5.07
N PHE A 177 2.01 -7.37 4.24
CA PHE A 177 2.73 -6.14 4.63
C PHE A 177 2.07 -5.43 5.79
N ILE A 178 0.73 -5.34 5.79
CA ILE A 178 -0.04 -4.77 6.90
C ILE A 178 0.16 -5.58 8.17
N ALA A 179 0.01 -6.90 8.09
CA ALA A 179 0.19 -7.81 9.22
C ALA A 179 1.61 -7.71 9.84
N ALA A 180 2.64 -7.46 9.03
CA ALA A 180 4.00 -7.22 9.48
C ALA A 180 4.25 -5.80 10.05
N GLY A 181 3.21 -4.97 10.21
CA GLY A 181 3.30 -3.62 10.76
C GLY A 181 3.81 -2.58 9.74
N GLY A 182 3.75 -2.90 8.46
CA GLY A 182 4.29 -2.07 7.38
C GLY A 182 3.68 -0.67 7.31
N LEU A 183 2.38 -0.53 7.56
CA LEU A 183 1.69 0.77 7.54
C LEU A 183 2.15 1.69 8.69
N ALA A 184 2.28 1.16 9.90
CA ALA A 184 2.76 1.93 11.04
C ALA A 184 4.19 2.45 10.79
N ARG A 185 5.08 1.58 10.30
CA ARG A 185 6.47 1.95 9.96
C ARG A 185 6.53 2.94 8.79
N ALA A 186 5.66 2.80 7.79
CA ALA A 186 5.56 3.75 6.68
C ALA A 186 5.18 5.16 7.16
N ARG A 187 4.14 5.26 8.00
CA ARG A 187 3.72 6.53 8.61
C ARG A 187 4.84 7.16 9.43
N GLN A 188 5.57 6.36 10.22
CA GLN A 188 6.70 6.85 11.02
C GLN A 188 7.82 7.42 10.14
N ARG A 189 8.25 6.69 9.10
CA ARG A 189 9.28 7.16 8.16
C ARG A 189 8.88 8.47 7.48
N GLN A 190 7.64 8.58 7.03
CA GLN A 190 7.13 9.80 6.42
C GLN A 190 7.12 10.99 7.39
N ALA A 191 6.74 10.75 8.65
CA ALA A 191 6.77 11.80 9.67
C ALA A 191 8.21 12.26 9.95
N GLU A 192 9.16 11.34 10.04
CA GLU A 192 10.59 11.64 10.22
C GLU A 192 11.17 12.41 9.02
N GLU A 193 10.83 12.00 7.79
CA GLU A 193 11.25 12.68 6.55
C GLU A 193 10.67 14.09 6.47
N ARG A 194 9.37 14.27 6.75
CA ARG A 194 8.72 15.58 6.79
C ARG A 194 9.37 16.48 7.86
N ALA A 195 9.66 15.93 9.04
CA ALA A 195 10.34 16.68 10.10
C ALA A 195 11.77 17.09 9.70
N ARG A 196 12.51 16.23 9.00
CA ARG A 196 13.85 16.55 8.47
C ARG A 196 13.78 17.63 7.39
N ALA A 197 12.83 17.53 6.46
CA ALA A 197 12.63 18.52 5.41
C ALA A 197 12.30 19.90 6.00
N LEU A 198 11.36 19.95 6.97
CA LEU A 198 10.99 21.20 7.65
C LEU A 198 12.18 21.80 8.42
N LYS A 199 12.98 20.98 9.11
CA LYS A 199 14.20 21.46 9.79
C LYS A 199 15.23 22.04 8.82
N ALA A 200 15.43 21.40 7.68
CA ALA A 200 16.34 21.91 6.64
C ALA A 200 15.86 23.25 6.07
N GLU A 201 14.55 23.37 5.80
CA GLU A 201 13.94 24.61 5.32
C GLU A 201 14.08 25.76 6.33
N ILE A 202 13.77 25.51 7.61
CA ILE A 202 13.95 26.49 8.69
C ILE A 202 15.43 26.90 8.80
N SER A 203 16.37 25.94 8.74
CA SER A 203 17.80 26.22 8.80
C SER A 203 18.27 27.12 7.66
N LEU A 204 17.81 26.87 6.42
CA LEU A 204 18.08 27.73 5.27
C LEU A 204 17.51 29.14 5.46
N ARG A 205 16.28 29.26 5.96
CA ARG A 205 15.63 30.55 6.19
C ARG A 205 16.33 31.37 7.27
N VAL A 206 16.73 30.73 8.38
CA VAL A 206 17.51 31.36 9.46
C VAL A 206 18.90 31.77 8.97
N GLY A 207 19.57 30.95 8.17
CA GLY A 207 20.85 31.28 7.54
C GLY A 207 20.74 32.52 6.64
N SER A 208 19.71 32.57 5.80
CA SER A 208 19.46 33.72 4.92
C SER A 208 19.15 35.01 5.71
N LEU A 209 18.35 34.94 6.78
CA LEU A 209 18.08 36.08 7.66
C LEU A 209 19.34 36.58 8.36
N ARG A 210 20.21 35.67 8.82
CA ARG A 210 21.49 36.04 9.45
C ARG A 210 22.45 36.72 8.46
N ALA A 211 22.52 36.24 7.22
CA ALA A 211 23.34 36.86 6.17
C ALA A 211 22.89 38.30 5.88
N LEU A 212 21.57 38.52 5.73
CA LEU A 212 21.01 39.86 5.55
C LEU A 212 21.32 40.80 6.73
N ASN A 213 21.28 40.29 7.97
CA ASN A 213 21.60 41.08 9.16
C ASN A 213 23.11 41.38 9.31
N SER A 214 23.98 40.48 8.84
CA SER A 214 25.43 40.73 8.81
C SER A 214 25.85 41.73 7.73
N ASP A 215 25.09 41.83 6.63
CA ASP A 215 25.33 42.85 5.60
C ASP A 215 24.77 44.21 6.03
N ALA A 216 23.62 44.24 6.71
CA ALA A 216 23.05 45.46 7.29
C ALA A 216 23.94 46.09 8.38
N SER A 217 24.62 45.27 9.21
CA SER A 217 25.55 45.76 10.23
C SER A 217 26.88 46.31 9.69
N ARG A 218 27.20 46.06 8.41
CA ARG A 218 28.34 46.69 7.70
C ARG A 218 27.99 48.02 7.03
N LEU A 219 26.70 48.28 6.80
CA LEU A 219 26.17 49.52 6.20
C LEU A 219 25.48 50.44 7.20
N ALA A 220 25.33 50.02 8.46
CA ALA A 220 24.84 50.89 9.52
C ALA A 220 25.92 51.96 9.82
N PRO A 221 25.61 53.26 9.68
CA PRO A 221 26.50 54.29 10.19
C PRO A 221 26.68 54.10 11.70
N ARG A 222 27.88 54.35 12.22
CA ARG A 222 28.11 54.51 13.67
C ARG A 222 27.21 55.65 14.14
N VAL A 223 26.05 55.32 14.69
CA VAL A 223 25.27 56.25 15.47
C VAL A 223 25.74 56.04 16.90
N ASP A 224 26.47 57.00 17.44
CA ASP A 224 26.79 57.07 18.85
C ASP A 224 25.45 57.20 19.61
N LEU A 225 24.93 56.08 20.13
CA LEU A 225 23.84 56.11 21.09
C LEU A 225 24.43 56.44 22.47
N PRO A 226 23.92 57.45 23.19
CA PRO A 226 24.25 57.62 24.59
C PRO A 226 23.64 56.46 25.41
N LEU A 227 24.34 56.06 26.48
CA LEU A 227 23.94 55.02 27.43
C LEU A 227 22.45 55.11 27.76
N PHE A 228 21.73 54.01 27.59
CA PHE A 228 20.31 53.88 27.92
C PHE A 228 20.12 52.85 29.02
N ASP A 229 20.39 53.25 30.26
CA ASP A 229 19.92 52.61 31.49
C ASP A 229 18.39 52.81 31.70
N ASP A 230 17.65 53.33 30.72
CA ASP A 230 16.28 53.84 30.87
C ASP A 230 15.19 53.08 30.05
N ILE A 231 15.36 51.77 29.79
CA ILE A 231 14.27 50.94 29.18
C ILE A 231 13.59 50.02 30.23
N LEU A 232 14.08 49.98 31.48
CA LEU A 232 13.40 49.23 32.55
C LEU A 232 12.25 50.01 33.23
N SER A 233 12.13 51.30 33.00
CA SER A 233 11.06 52.14 33.58
C SER A 233 9.77 52.17 32.74
N TYR A 234 9.81 51.74 31.47
CA TYR A 234 8.66 51.81 30.56
C TYR A 234 7.87 50.49 30.40
N PHE A 235 8.38 49.37 30.94
CA PHE A 235 7.76 48.03 30.77
C PHE A 235 7.13 47.43 32.03
N LEU A 236 7.14 48.15 33.17
CA LEU A 236 6.51 47.70 34.42
C LEU A 236 5.07 48.20 34.64
N ASP A 237 4.51 49.04 33.75
CA ASP A 237 3.13 49.55 33.86
C ASP A 237 2.12 48.96 32.85
N LEU A 238 2.51 47.94 32.07
CA LEU A 238 1.61 47.29 31.09
C LEU A 238 1.40 45.78 31.30
N LEU A 239 1.61 45.29 32.53
CA LEU A 239 1.08 43.99 32.95
C LEU A 239 -0.39 44.15 33.38
N PRO A 240 -1.37 43.57 32.67
CA PRO A 240 -2.73 43.48 33.18
C PRO A 240 -2.76 42.56 34.42
N ARG A 241 -3.16 43.14 35.55
CA ARG A 241 -3.55 42.38 36.76
C ARG A 241 -4.77 41.54 36.43
N SER A 242 -4.69 40.27 36.78
CA SER A 242 -5.76 39.28 36.81
C SER A 242 -7.08 39.82 37.36
N ARG A 243 -8.19 39.39 36.75
CA ARG A 243 -9.36 38.93 37.50
C ARG A 243 -9.60 37.48 37.18
#